data_AF-A0A8T5RNG9-F1
#
_entry.id   AF-A0A8T5RNG9-F1
#
_cell.length_a   1.000
_cell.length_b   1.000
_cell.length_c   1.000
_cell.angle_alpha   90.00
_cell.angle_beta   90.00
_cell.angle_gamma   90.00
#
_symmetry.space_group_name_H-M   'P 1'
#
loop_
_entity.id
_entity.type
_entity.pdbx_description
1 polymer ?
#
loop_
_entity_poly.entity_id
_entity_poly.type
_entity_poly.pdbx_seq_one_letter_code
_entity_poly.pdbx_strand_id
1 'polypeptide(L)' 'MKEVIYNFKVIVIGPSAVGKTSIINRFVNDSFSLKYQFTLGVDFLAKSINFRIWKNC' A
#
# COMPACT_ATOMS: atom_id res chain seq x y z
N MET A 1 17.21 19.70 -13.23
CA MET A 1 15.81 19.26 -13.09
C MET A 1 15.55 18.96 -11.63
N LYS A 2 14.51 19.54 -11.03
CA LYS A 2 14.22 19.37 -9.60
C LYS A 2 13.27 18.18 -9.44
N GLU A 3 13.74 17.11 -8.81
CA GLU A 3 12.89 15.97 -8.48
C GLU A 3 11.99 16.36 -7.31
N VAL A 4 10.67 16.26 -7.50
CA VAL A 4 9.69 16.57 -6.46
C VAL A 4 9.24 15.26 -5.84
N ILE A 5 9.56 15.07 -4.56
CA ILE A 5 9.18 13.91 -3.78
C ILE A 5 7.90 14.24 -3.01
N TYR A 6 6.89 13.38 -3.14
CA TYR A 6 5.65 13.49 -2.38
C TYR A 6 5.53 12.31 -1.40
N ASN A 7 5.22 12.61 -0.15
CA ASN A 7 5.02 11.60 0.90
C ASN A 7 3.55 11.58 1.32
N PHE A 8 2.92 10.41 1.22
CA PHE A 8 1.52 10.22 1.59
C PHE A 8 1.39 9.21 2.73
N LYS A 9 0.59 9.55 3.76
CA LYS A 9 0.21 8.62 4.83
C LYS A 9 -1.19 8.10 4.54
N VAL A 10 -1.30 6.81 4.27
CA VAL A 10 -2.56 6.13 3.94
C VAL A 10 -2.93 5.19 5.08
N ILE A 11 -4.20 5.20 5.49
CA ILE A 11 -4.75 4.33 6.54
C ILE A 11 -5.88 3.51 5.92
N VAL A 12 -5.83 2.19 6.09
CA VAL A 12 -6.87 1.26 5.61
C VAL A 12 -7.66 0.72 6.80
N ILE A 13 -8.96 0.99 6.84
CA ILE A 13 -9.86 0.60 7.94
C ILE A 13 -11.00 -0.29 7.43
N GLY A 14 -11.60 -1.07 8.35
CA GLY A 14 -12.73 -1.94 8.04
C GLY A 14 -12.82 -3.16 8.97
N PRO A 15 -13.90 -3.96 8.88
CA PRO A 15 -14.12 -5.14 9.73
C PRO A 15 -13.00 -6.18 9.64
N SER A 16 -12.93 -7.10 10.61
CA SER A 16 -11.96 -8.19 10.56
C SER A 16 -12.15 -9.06 9.32
N ALA A 17 -11.08 -9.68 8.83
CA ALA A 17 -11.05 -10.62 7.71
C ALA A 17 -11.52 -10.11 6.33
N VAL A 18 -11.78 -8.80 6.14
CA VAL A 18 -12.15 -8.22 4.81
C VAL A 18 -10.98 -8.08 3.82
N GLY A 19 -9.79 -8.60 4.14
CA GLY A 19 -8.65 -8.60 3.22
C GLY A 19 -7.76 -7.35 3.23
N LYS A 20 -7.86 -6.48 4.25
CA LYS A 20 -7.02 -5.26 4.39
C LYS A 20 -5.52 -5.56 4.24
N THR A 21 -5.03 -6.51 5.03
CA THR A 21 -3.63 -6.95 5.03
C THR A 21 -3.21 -7.52 3.68
N SER A 22 -4.09 -8.28 3.03
CA SER A 22 -3.85 -8.86 1.71
C SER A 22 -3.69 -7.80 0.63
N ILE A 23 -4.52 -6.75 0.63
CA ILE A 23 -4.42 -5.63 -0.32
C ILE A 23 -3.12 -4.86 -0.10
N ILE A 24 -2.77 -4.56 1.15
CA ILE A 24 -1.54 -3.83 1.46
C ILE A 24 -0.32 -4.66 1.04
N ASN A 25 -0.28 -5.96 1.36
CA ASN A 25 0.82 -6.84 0.94
C ASN A 25 0.93 -6.96 -0.57
N ARG A 26 -0.19 -7.08 -1.28
CA ARG A 26 -0.19 -7.10 -2.75
C ARG A 26 0.35 -5.79 -3.31
N PHE A 27 -0.07 -4.65 -2.76
CA PHE A 27 0.42 -3.36 -3.22
C PHE A 27 1.91 -3.18 -2.96
N VAL A 28 2.39 -3.48 -1.75
CA VAL A 28 3.76 -3.21 -1.31
C VAL A 28 4.73 -4.26 -1.86
N ASN A 29 4.44 -5.54 -1.62
CA ASN A 29 5.33 -6.67 -1.84
C ASN A 29 5.00 -7.49 -3.11
N ASP A 30 3.95 -7.13 -3.86
CA ASP A 30 3.41 -7.89 -5.00
C ASP A 30 3.04 -9.35 -4.68
N SER A 31 2.86 -9.67 -3.40
CA SER A 31 2.59 -11.03 -2.92
C SER A 31 1.17 -11.19 -2.41
N PHE A 32 0.66 -12.41 -2.50
CA PHE A 32 -0.64 -12.79 -1.95
C PHE A 32 -0.54 -14.17 -1.29
N SER A 33 -1.15 -14.31 -0.11
CA SER A 33 -1.22 -15.56 0.64
C SER A 33 -2.66 -15.84 1.03
N LEU A 34 -3.10 -17.08 0.78
CA LEU A 34 -4.38 -17.60 1.25
C LEU A 34 -4.34 -18.00 2.73
N LYS A 35 -3.14 -18.14 3.32
CA LYS A 35 -3.02 -18.39 4.76
C LYS A 35 -3.37 -17.11 5.50
N TYR A 36 -4.52 -17.14 6.17
CA TYR A 36 -4.94 -16.07 7.03
C TYR A 36 -3.99 -16.00 8.24
N GLN A 37 -3.18 -14.95 8.30
CA GLN A 37 -2.49 -14.54 9.53
C GLN A 37 -3.22 -13.30 10.05
N PHE A 38 -3.71 -13.35 11.29
CA PHE A 38 -4.28 -12.18 11.94
C PHE A 38 -3.20 -11.09 12.04
N THR A 39 -3.52 -9.86 11.66
CA THR A 39 -2.64 -8.72 11.96
C THR A 39 -2.68 -8.47 13.46
N LEU A 40 -1.56 -8.65 14.14
CA LEU A 40 -1.40 -8.28 15.54
C LEU A 40 -1.13 -6.78 15.63
N GLY A 41 -2.14 -6.01 16.03
CA GLY A 41 -2.03 -4.56 16.17
C GLY A 41 -2.11 -3.82 14.84
N VAL A 42 -1.05 -3.06 14.49
CA VAL A 42 -0.98 -2.20 13.30
C VAL A 42 0.29 -2.52 12.53
N ASP A 43 0.15 -2.86 11.25
CA ASP A 43 1.27 -3.03 10.32
C ASP A 43 1.60 -1.71 9.61
N PHE A 44 2.88 -1.33 9.60
CA PHE A 44 3.39 -0.17 8.85
C PHE A 44 4.21 -0.65 7.65
N LEU A 45 3.76 -0.30 6.45
CA LEU A 45 4.42 -0.63 5.20
C LEU A 45 4.57 0.62 4.33
N ALA A 46 5.68 0.72 3.59
CA ALA A 46 5.99 1.86 2.74
C ALA A 46 6.34 1.40 1.32
N LYS A 47 5.90 2.15 0.31
CA LYS A 47 6.24 1.90 -1.10
C LYS A 47 6.53 3.20 -1.82
N SER A 48 7.71 3.27 -2.45
CA SER A 48 8.07 4.34 -3.38
C SER A 48 7.55 4.01 -4.78
N ILE A 49 6.87 4.97 -5.40
CA ILE A 49 6.27 4.81 -6.73
C ILE A 49 6.70 5.98 -7.59
N ASN A 50 7.22 5.67 -8.79
CA ASN A 50 7.47 6.68 -9.80
C ASN A 50 6.20 6.84 -10.65
N PHE A 51 5.48 7.93 -10.43
CA PHE A 51 4.31 8.24 -11.24
C PHE A 51 4.72 9.02 -12.48
N ARG A 52 4.52 8.44 -13.65
CA ARG A 52 4.57 9.19 -14.90
C ARG A 52 3.27 10.01 -15.00
N ILE A 53 3.34 11.28 -14.63
CA ILE A 53 2.24 12.22 -14.89
C ILE A 53 2.17 12.37 -16.41
N TRP A 54 1.13 11.81 -17.02
CA TRP A 54 0.88 12.01 -18.43
C TRP A 54 0.43 13.46 -18.63
N LYS A 55 1.31 14.29 -19.17
CA LYS A 55 0.96 15.65 -19.56
C LYS A 55 0.41 15.61 -20.98
N ASN A 56 -0.90 15.64 -21.09
CA ASN A 56 -1.59 16.05 -22.30
C ASN A 56 -2.18 17.43 -22.10
N CYS A 57 -1.34 18.43 -22.27
CA CYS A 57 -1.67 19.77 -22.74
C CYS A 57 -0.46 20.24 -23.56
#